data_AF-A0A4U3LS48-F1
#
_entry.id   AF-A0A4U3LS48-F1
#
_cell.length_a   1.000
_cell.length_b   1.000
_cell.length_c   1.000
_cell.angle_alpha   90.00
_cell.angle_beta   90.00
_cell.angle_gamma   90.00
#
_symmetry.space_group_name_H-M   'P 1'
#
loop_
_entity.id
_entity.type
_entity.pdbx_description
1 polymer ?
#
loop_
_entity_poly.entity_id
_entity_poly.type
_entity_poly.pdbx_seq_one_letter_code
_entity_poly.pdbx_strand_id
1 'polypeptide(L)'
;MGLVYLTGSSGVGKTTVGGELRRRGYLVYDVDGLARWFHNVSGVEVSMPAERDDAWFADYTYRLPVETVRRIAQEVGDGVGFVCGTVGNDGEIWELFDAVVSLSVDAGTLRRRLVGRAGAFGSSGDELERVLAWHARVDVDNAGYGAVLVDATGPVAEVADAVERIAVSC
;
A
#
# COMPACT_ATOMS: atom_id res chain seq x y z
N MET A 1 -15.31 14.01 0.24
CA MET A 1 -14.26 14.61 -0.63
C MET A 1 -13.02 14.57 0.23
N GLY A 2 -12.09 13.65 -0.06
CA GLY A 2 -11.20 13.08 0.95
C GLY A 2 -9.99 12.32 0.41
N LEU A 3 -9.08 11.96 1.32
CA LEU A 3 -7.84 11.25 1.08
C LEU A 3 -8.01 9.76 1.44
N VAL A 4 -7.79 8.89 0.45
CA VAL A 4 -7.93 7.43 0.62
C VAL A 4 -6.57 6.76 0.62
N TYR A 5 -6.34 5.86 1.57
CA TYR A 5 -5.17 4.99 1.53
C TYR A 5 -5.49 3.70 0.78
N LEU A 6 -4.85 3.48 -0.37
CA LEU A 6 -4.98 2.26 -1.18
C LEU A 6 -3.81 1.32 -0.87
N THR A 7 -4.07 0.32 -0.02
CA THR A 7 -3.08 -0.63 0.51
C THR A 7 -3.40 -2.08 0.12
N GLY A 8 -2.71 -3.05 0.73
CA GLY A 8 -2.77 -4.48 0.44
C GLY A 8 -1.38 -5.07 0.16
N SER A 9 -1.27 -6.38 -0.05
CA SER A 9 0.05 -7.01 -0.21
C SER A 9 0.86 -6.52 -1.42
N SER A 10 2.19 -6.66 -1.40
CA SER A 10 2.97 -6.46 -2.64
C SER A 10 2.47 -7.43 -3.71
N GLY A 11 2.16 -6.95 -4.92
CA GLY A 11 1.67 -7.79 -6.02
C GLY A 11 0.15 -7.88 -6.19
N VAL A 12 -0.64 -7.30 -5.28
CA VAL A 12 -2.12 -7.32 -5.39
C VAL A 12 -2.69 -6.37 -6.46
N GLY A 13 -1.89 -5.41 -6.96
CA GLY A 13 -2.28 -4.53 -8.07
C GLY A 13 -2.43 -3.04 -7.73
N LYS A 14 -1.99 -2.59 -6.54
CA LYS A 14 -2.07 -1.17 -6.09
C LYS A 14 -1.58 -0.18 -7.15
N THR A 15 -0.38 -0.38 -7.70
CA THR A 15 0.19 0.50 -8.74
C THR A 15 -0.66 0.51 -10.02
N THR A 16 -1.21 -0.64 -10.41
CA THR A 16 -2.04 -0.76 -11.62
C THR A 16 -3.38 -0.05 -11.44
N VAL A 17 -4.04 -0.25 -10.29
CA VAL A 17 -5.28 0.45 -9.93
C VAL A 17 -5.03 1.95 -9.78
N GLY A 18 -3.95 2.35 -9.11
CA GLY A 18 -3.53 3.75 -9.00
C GLY A 18 -3.26 4.41 -10.35
N GLY A 19 -2.69 3.67 -11.30
CA GLY A 19 -2.51 4.13 -12.68
C GLY A 19 -3.85 4.39 -13.39
N GLU A 20 -4.83 3.50 -13.21
CA GLU A 20 -6.18 3.68 -13.75
C GLU A 20 -6.91 4.86 -13.10
N LEU A 21 -6.84 5.02 -11.77
CA LEU A 21 -7.40 6.17 -11.07
C LEU A 21 -6.77 7.49 -11.55
N ARG A 22 -5.46 7.52 -11.77
CA ARG A 22 -4.78 8.68 -12.35
C ARG A 22 -5.28 8.97 -13.77
N ARG A 23 -5.49 7.93 -14.60
CA ARG A 23 -6.05 8.07 -15.95
C ARG A 23 -7.47 8.67 -15.94
N ARG A 24 -8.23 8.42 -14.88
CA ARG A 24 -9.57 8.99 -14.64
C ARG A 24 -9.55 10.43 -14.10
N GLY A 25 -8.38 10.98 -13.81
CA GLY A 25 -8.20 12.36 -13.37
C GLY A 25 -8.04 12.55 -11.87
N TYR A 26 -7.95 11.48 -11.09
CA TYR A 26 -7.70 11.58 -9.64
C TYR A 26 -6.24 11.92 -9.33
N LEU A 27 -6.03 12.62 -8.22
CA LEU A 27 -4.70 12.78 -7.65
C LEU A 27 -4.26 11.46 -7.02
N VAL A 28 -3.12 10.93 -7.46
CA VAL A 28 -2.59 9.67 -6.97
C VAL A 28 -1.12 9.86 -6.61
N TYR A 29 -0.79 9.52 -5.38
CA TYR A 29 0.54 9.60 -4.79
C TYR A 29 1.01 8.17 -4.51
N ASP A 30 2.22 7.83 -4.97
CA ASP A 30 2.83 6.54 -4.63
C ASP A 30 3.67 6.71 -3.36
N VAL A 31 3.57 5.78 -2.40
CA VAL A 31 4.43 5.84 -1.22
C VAL A 31 5.91 5.69 -1.60
N ASP A 32 6.19 5.02 -2.73
CA ASP A 32 7.53 4.90 -3.28
C ASP A 32 8.06 6.29 -3.65
N GLY A 33 9.04 6.79 -2.88
CA GLY A 33 9.60 8.14 -3.00
C GLY A 33 9.05 9.15 -1.99
N LEU A 34 8.00 8.80 -1.24
CA LEU A 34 7.45 9.59 -0.13
C LEU A 34 7.79 8.99 1.23
N ALA A 35 7.82 7.66 1.30
CA ALA A 35 8.21 6.90 2.48
C ALA A 35 9.73 6.64 2.49
N ARG A 36 10.29 6.55 3.69
CA ARG A 36 11.74 6.35 3.92
C ARG A 36 11.97 5.31 5.00
N TRP A 37 13.16 4.75 5.06
CA TRP A 37 13.52 3.76 6.08
C TRP A 37 14.01 4.45 7.33
N PHE A 38 13.57 3.97 8.49
CA PHE A 38 13.95 4.50 9.79
C PHE A 38 14.36 3.36 10.72
N HIS A 39 15.41 3.58 11.49
CA HIS A 39 15.74 2.69 12.60
C HIS A 39 14.68 2.82 13.70
N ASN A 40 14.11 1.68 14.12
CA ASN A 40 12.93 1.63 14.97
C ASN A 40 13.13 2.30 16.33
N VAL A 41 14.33 2.18 16.91
CA VAL A 41 14.62 2.71 18.26
C VAL A 41 15.07 4.17 18.22
N SER A 42 15.98 4.51 17.31
CA SER A 42 16.56 5.87 17.28
C SER A 42 15.73 6.87 16.48
N GLY A 43 14.81 6.40 15.64
CA GLY A 43 14.05 7.23 14.72
C GLY A 43 14.91 7.89 13.62
N VAL A 44 16.18 7.49 13.50
CA VAL A 44 17.09 8.02 12.49
C VAL A 44 16.75 7.41 11.14
N GLU A 45 16.62 8.28 10.15
CA GLU A 45 16.45 7.87 8.76
C GLU A 45 17.72 7.20 8.22
N VAL A 46 17.53 6.13 7.45
CA VAL A 46 18.61 5.40 6.80
C VAL A 46 18.30 5.15 5.33
N SER A 47 19.36 4.96 4.54
CA SER A 47 19.23 4.47 3.18
C SER A 47 18.95 2.98 3.18
N MET A 48 18.13 2.52 2.23
CA MET A 48 17.89 1.09 2.02
C MET A 48 19.19 0.39 1.60
N PRO A 49 19.64 -0.66 2.30
CA PRO A 49 20.84 -1.40 1.91
C PRO A 49 20.54 -2.33 0.71
N ALA A 50 21.60 -2.79 0.04
CA ALA A 50 21.50 -3.68 -1.13
C ALA A 50 20.93 -5.07 -0.76
N GLU A 51 21.37 -5.63 0.36
CA GLU A 51 20.90 -6.90 0.92
C GLU A 51 20.18 -6.64 2.24
N ARG A 52 19.09 -7.38 2.48
CA ARG A 52 18.24 -7.25 3.67
C ARG A 52 17.81 -8.65 4.09
N ASP A 53 18.00 -8.98 5.35
CA ASP A 53 17.54 -10.21 5.97
C ASP A 53 16.47 -9.93 7.04
N ASP A 54 16.02 -10.96 7.74
CA ASP A 54 15.05 -10.83 8.83
C ASP A 54 15.51 -9.90 9.96
N ALA A 55 16.80 -9.92 10.29
CA ALA A 55 17.34 -9.06 11.34
C ALA A 55 17.23 -7.59 10.94
N TRP A 56 17.49 -7.26 9.67
CA TRP A 56 17.29 -5.91 9.18
C TRP A 56 15.82 -5.49 9.21
N PHE A 57 14.88 -6.33 8.76
CA PHE A 57 13.45 -5.98 8.83
C PHE A 57 12.91 -5.88 10.27
N ALA A 58 13.60 -6.45 11.26
CA ALA A 58 13.26 -6.31 12.68
C ALA A 58 13.67 -4.94 13.26
N ASP A 59 14.78 -4.37 12.80
CA ASP A 59 15.35 -3.13 13.33
C ASP A 59 14.94 -1.87 12.54
N TYR A 60 14.43 -2.04 11.31
CA TYR A 60 14.11 -0.94 10.42
C TYR A 60 12.70 -1.05 9.84
N THR A 61 12.00 0.08 9.82
CA THR A 61 10.64 0.19 9.25
C THR A 61 10.63 1.17 8.09
N TYR A 62 9.96 0.79 6.99
CA TYR A 62 9.65 1.71 5.89
C TYR A 62 8.43 2.53 6.30
N ARG A 63 8.59 3.84 6.49
CA ARG A 63 7.56 4.68 7.09
C ARG A 63 7.18 5.81 6.16
N LEU A 64 5.89 6.08 6.06
CA LEU A 64 5.37 7.32 5.48
C LEU A 64 5.28 8.36 6.61
N PRO A 65 6.04 9.47 6.57
CA PRO A 65 5.97 10.48 7.62
C PRO A 65 4.57 11.10 7.71
N VAL A 66 4.07 11.27 8.93
CA VAL A 66 2.76 11.90 9.22
C VAL A 66 2.61 13.26 8.53
N GLU A 67 3.66 14.09 8.57
CA GLU A 67 3.64 15.42 7.93
C GLU A 67 3.55 15.34 6.41
N THR A 68 4.06 14.26 5.79
CA THR A 68 3.88 14.02 4.36
C THR A 68 2.41 13.75 4.04
N VAL A 69 1.73 12.93 4.84
CA VAL A 69 0.29 12.65 4.66
C VAL A 69 -0.54 13.92 4.83
N ARG A 70 -0.25 14.73 5.86
CA ARG A 70 -0.92 16.01 6.10
C ARG A 70 -0.75 17.00 4.95
N ARG A 71 0.46 17.11 4.38
CA ARG A 71 0.70 17.94 3.21
C ARG A 71 -0.10 17.46 1.99
N ILE A 72 -0.14 16.14 1.76
CA ILE A 72 -0.93 15.57 0.66
C ILE A 72 -2.42 15.86 0.86
N ALA A 73 -2.94 15.70 2.07
CA ALA A 73 -4.34 16.04 2.39
C ALA A 73 -4.64 17.51 2.06
N GLN A 74 -3.73 18.43 2.41
CA GLN A 74 -3.87 19.85 2.07
C GLN A 74 -3.82 20.12 0.56
N GLU A 75 -2.96 19.41 -0.18
CA GLU A 75 -2.84 19.53 -1.64
C GLU A 75 -4.07 19.01 -2.38
N VAL A 76 -4.64 17.89 -1.90
CA VAL A 76 -5.91 17.36 -2.38
C VAL A 76 -7.03 18.36 -2.10
N GLY A 77 -6.96 19.04 -0.95
CA GLY A 77 -7.89 20.08 -0.54
C GLY A 77 -9.29 19.50 -0.42
N ASP A 78 -10.25 20.17 -1.04
CA ASP A 78 -11.58 19.59 -1.08
C ASP A 78 -11.60 18.33 -1.94
N GLY A 79 -10.69 18.04 -2.89
CA GLY A 79 -10.79 16.96 -3.88
C GLY A 79 -10.85 15.50 -3.37
N VAL A 80 -10.73 14.54 -4.29
CA VAL A 80 -10.47 13.13 -3.94
C VAL A 80 -9.06 12.77 -4.37
N GLY A 81 -8.27 12.25 -3.43
CA GLY A 81 -6.90 11.82 -3.66
C GLY A 81 -6.62 10.44 -3.09
N PHE A 82 -5.63 9.77 -3.66
CA PHE A 82 -5.22 8.43 -3.24
C PHE A 82 -3.73 8.42 -2.88
N VAL A 83 -3.39 7.82 -1.74
CA VAL A 83 -2.03 7.40 -1.43
C VAL A 83 -1.96 5.89 -1.64
N CYS A 84 -1.12 5.43 -2.55
CA CYS A 84 -1.03 4.03 -2.97
C CYS A 84 0.27 3.42 -2.47
N GLY A 85 0.18 2.31 -1.74
CA GLY A 85 1.40 1.63 -1.29
C GLY A 85 1.23 0.76 -0.06
N THR A 86 2.36 0.36 0.52
CA THR A 86 2.43 -0.39 1.77
C THR A 86 3.60 0.14 2.58
N VAL A 87 3.34 0.58 3.80
CA VAL A 87 4.38 1.00 4.75
C VAL A 87 4.22 0.21 6.05
N GLY A 88 5.21 0.29 6.94
CA GLY A 88 5.19 -0.44 8.21
C GLY A 88 4.68 0.38 9.39
N ASN A 89 4.35 1.67 9.19
CA ASN A 89 3.75 2.53 10.21
C ASN A 89 2.27 2.84 9.94
N ASP A 90 1.54 1.93 9.29
CA ASP A 90 0.12 2.09 8.96
C ASP A 90 -0.71 2.53 10.17
N GLY A 91 -0.46 1.94 11.35
CA GLY A 91 -1.14 2.30 12.60
C GLY A 91 -0.90 3.72 13.11
N GLU A 92 0.09 4.46 12.58
CA GLU A 92 0.34 5.87 12.92
C GLU A 92 -0.32 6.85 11.96
N ILE A 93 -0.62 6.40 10.74
CA ILE A 93 -1.11 7.25 9.65
C ILE A 93 -2.57 6.96 9.31
N TRP A 94 -3.12 5.83 9.77
CA TRP A 94 -4.45 5.35 9.38
C TRP A 94 -5.55 6.38 9.57
N GLU A 95 -5.57 7.04 10.74
CA GLU A 95 -6.57 8.05 11.11
C GLU A 95 -6.45 9.36 10.33
N LEU A 96 -5.38 9.53 9.54
CA LEU A 96 -5.19 10.70 8.66
C LEU A 96 -5.88 10.53 7.30
N PHE A 97 -6.45 9.35 7.03
CA PHE A 97 -7.19 9.04 5.82
C PHE A 97 -8.68 8.95 6.13
N ASP A 98 -9.51 9.44 5.21
CA ASP A 98 -10.98 9.36 5.34
C ASP A 98 -11.49 7.94 5.12
N ALA A 99 -10.75 7.15 4.33
CA ALA A 99 -10.95 5.71 4.22
C ALA A 99 -9.67 4.99 3.85
N VAL A 100 -9.63 3.70 4.17
CA VAL A 100 -8.57 2.81 3.74
C VAL A 100 -9.15 1.63 3.00
N VAL A 101 -8.62 1.41 1.81
CA VAL A 101 -9.03 0.33 0.92
C VAL A 101 -7.86 -0.63 0.79
N SER A 102 -8.07 -1.89 1.20
CA SER A 102 -7.07 -2.95 1.05
C SER A 102 -7.46 -3.82 -0.14
N LEU A 103 -6.62 -3.81 -1.17
CA LEU A 103 -6.78 -4.70 -2.32
C LEU A 103 -6.35 -6.12 -1.92
N SER A 104 -7.22 -7.09 -2.19
CA SER A 104 -7.02 -8.50 -1.89
C SER A 104 -7.14 -9.37 -3.14
N VAL A 105 -6.41 -10.48 -3.17
CA VAL A 105 -6.53 -11.56 -4.15
C VAL A 105 -6.28 -12.88 -3.43
N ASP A 106 -6.61 -14.02 -4.04
CA ASP A 106 -6.20 -15.30 -3.48
C ASP A 106 -4.68 -15.51 -3.58
N ALA A 107 -4.11 -16.30 -2.66
CA ALA A 107 -2.68 -16.58 -2.61
C ALA A 107 -2.12 -17.20 -3.91
N GLY A 108 -2.93 -17.98 -4.63
CA GLY A 108 -2.56 -18.55 -5.92
C GLY A 108 -2.40 -17.47 -6.99
N THR A 109 -3.34 -16.53 -7.07
CA THR A 109 -3.25 -15.35 -7.91
C THR A 109 -2.06 -14.47 -7.54
N LEU A 110 -1.85 -14.21 -6.25
CA LEU A 110 -0.72 -13.42 -5.78
C LEU A 110 0.62 -14.03 -6.21
N ARG A 111 0.81 -15.34 -5.95
CA ARG A 111 2.04 -16.07 -6.34
C ARG A 111 2.29 -15.98 -7.85
N ARG A 112 1.25 -16.20 -8.67
CA ARG A 112 1.38 -16.09 -10.15
C ARG A 112 1.81 -14.68 -10.57
N ARG A 113 1.22 -13.63 -10.00
CA ARG A 113 1.56 -12.24 -10.30
C ARG A 113 3.00 -11.88 -9.90
N LEU A 114 3.43 -12.33 -8.71
CA LEU A 114 4.78 -12.06 -8.20
C LEU A 114 5.87 -12.74 -9.03
N VAL A 115 5.70 -14.03 -9.33
CA VAL A 115 6.67 -14.78 -10.15
C VAL A 115 6.75 -14.20 -11.58
N GLY A 116 5.65 -13.66 -12.11
CA GLY A 116 5.65 -12.97 -13.40
C GLY A 116 6.36 -11.61 -13.42
N ARG A 117 6.66 -11.02 -12.25
CA ARG A 117 7.27 -9.69 -12.11
C ARG A 117 8.77 -9.79 -11.83
N ALA A 118 9.54 -10.25 -12.83
CA ALA A 118 10.98 -10.44 -12.71
C ALA A 118 11.70 -9.17 -12.18
N GLY A 119 12.51 -9.33 -11.13
CA GLY A 119 13.39 -8.26 -10.60
C GLY A 119 12.74 -7.31 -9.58
N ALA A 120 11.50 -7.56 -9.17
CA ALA A 120 10.83 -6.79 -8.12
C ALA A 120 10.81 -7.52 -6.77
N PHE A 121 10.62 -6.75 -5.69
CA PHE A 121 10.49 -7.31 -4.34
C PHE A 121 9.37 -8.36 -4.27
N GLY A 122 9.71 -9.53 -3.74
CA GLY A 122 8.76 -10.64 -3.60
C GLY A 122 8.62 -11.52 -4.84
N SER A 123 9.44 -11.31 -5.88
CA SER A 123 9.36 -12.10 -7.12
C SER A 123 10.05 -13.48 -7.04
N SER A 124 10.91 -13.72 -6.05
CA SER A 124 11.64 -14.98 -5.91
C SER A 124 12.14 -15.24 -4.48
N GLY A 125 12.55 -16.49 -4.23
CA GLY A 125 13.24 -16.90 -3.00
C GLY A 125 12.49 -16.55 -1.72
N ASP A 126 13.25 -16.14 -0.70
CA ASP A 126 12.73 -15.83 0.63
C ASP A 126 11.80 -14.61 0.63
N GLU A 127 11.96 -13.67 -0.31
CA GLU A 127 11.04 -12.52 -0.42
C GLU A 127 9.64 -12.95 -0.87
N LEU A 128 9.54 -13.91 -1.80
CA LEU A 128 8.23 -14.44 -2.24
C LEU A 128 7.51 -15.11 -1.08
N GLU A 129 8.20 -15.99 -0.35
CA GLU A 129 7.62 -16.69 0.79
C GLU A 129 7.26 -15.72 1.93
N ARG A 130 8.06 -14.68 2.16
CA ARG A 130 7.73 -13.59 3.10
C ARG A 130 6.45 -12.86 2.72
N VAL A 131 6.29 -12.49 1.44
CA VAL A 131 5.09 -11.81 0.95
C VAL A 131 3.86 -12.71 1.10
N LEU A 132 3.97 -14.01 0.78
CA LEU A 132 2.87 -14.97 0.94
C LEU A 132 2.51 -15.20 2.41
N ALA A 133 3.49 -15.31 3.30
CA ALA A 133 3.27 -15.48 4.73
C ALA A 133 2.57 -14.25 5.35
N TRP A 134 2.97 -13.04 4.95
CA TRP A 134 2.27 -11.82 5.39
C TRP A 134 0.87 -11.71 4.77
N HIS A 135 0.72 -12.05 3.50
CA HIS A 135 -0.57 -12.01 2.81
C HIS A 135 -1.63 -12.91 3.45
N ALA A 136 -1.22 -14.04 4.05
CA ALA A 136 -2.14 -14.95 4.76
C ALA A 136 -2.90 -14.30 5.94
N ARG A 137 -2.43 -13.15 6.44
CA ARG A 137 -3.01 -12.42 7.58
C ARG A 137 -3.42 -10.99 7.27
N VAL A 138 -2.86 -10.38 6.21
CA VAL A 138 -3.05 -8.95 5.93
C VAL A 138 -4.52 -8.53 5.80
N ASP A 139 -5.36 -9.36 5.21
CA ASP A 139 -6.76 -9.00 5.00
C ASP A 139 -7.54 -8.98 6.32
N VAL A 140 -7.24 -9.93 7.21
CA VAL A 140 -7.82 -9.98 8.56
C VAL A 140 -7.32 -8.82 9.39
N ASP A 141 -6.00 -8.58 9.37
CA ASP A 141 -5.36 -7.47 10.09
C ASP A 141 -5.98 -6.15 9.61
N ASN A 142 -6.00 -5.89 8.30
CA ASN A 142 -6.50 -4.64 7.73
C ASN A 142 -8.01 -4.43 7.96
N ALA A 143 -8.83 -5.48 7.80
CA ALA A 143 -10.25 -5.38 8.09
C ALA A 143 -10.52 -5.11 9.57
N GLY A 144 -9.71 -5.68 10.48
CA GLY A 144 -9.81 -5.44 11.92
C GLY A 144 -9.61 -3.98 12.33
N TYR A 145 -8.87 -3.22 11.52
CA TYR A 145 -8.65 -1.78 11.70
C TYR A 145 -9.58 -0.91 10.84
N GLY A 146 -10.62 -1.50 10.24
CA GLY A 146 -11.65 -0.76 9.51
C GLY A 146 -11.35 -0.55 8.02
N ALA A 147 -10.35 -1.21 7.44
CA ALA A 147 -10.16 -1.16 5.99
C ALA A 147 -11.31 -1.85 5.25
N VAL A 148 -11.73 -1.25 4.14
CA VAL A 148 -12.65 -1.88 3.19
C VAL A 148 -11.84 -2.80 2.27
N LEU A 149 -12.11 -4.10 2.34
CA LEU A 149 -11.50 -5.08 1.46
C LEU A 149 -12.13 -5.01 0.05
N VAL A 150 -11.29 -4.95 -0.98
CA VAL A 150 -11.72 -4.98 -2.38
C VAL A 150 -11.01 -6.13 -3.09
N ASP A 151 -11.80 -7.02 -3.69
CA ASP A 151 -11.30 -8.09 -4.55
C ASP A 151 -10.68 -7.48 -5.83
N ALA A 152 -9.39 -7.74 -6.01
CA ALA A 152 -8.58 -7.26 -7.13
C ALA A 152 -8.22 -8.37 -8.14
N THR A 153 -8.99 -9.47 -8.18
CA THR A 153 -8.82 -10.57 -9.15
C THR A 153 -9.36 -10.21 -10.54
N GLY A 154 -10.39 -9.35 -10.60
CA GLY A 154 -11.07 -8.93 -11.82
C GLY A 154 -10.30 -7.91 -12.69
N PRO A 155 -10.94 -7.42 -13.78
CA PRO A 155 -10.39 -6.37 -14.64
C PRO A 155 -10.10 -5.08 -13.87
N VAL A 156 -8.99 -4.40 -14.19
CA VAL A 156 -8.56 -3.21 -13.44
C VAL A 156 -9.58 -2.09 -13.41
N ALA A 157 -10.38 -1.94 -14.47
CA ALA A 157 -11.44 -0.94 -14.53
C ALA A 157 -12.52 -1.19 -13.48
N GLU A 158 -12.95 -2.45 -13.29
CA GLU A 158 -13.96 -2.82 -12.30
C GLU A 158 -13.43 -2.66 -10.86
N VAL A 159 -12.16 -3.00 -10.64
CA VAL A 159 -11.49 -2.78 -9.35
C VAL A 159 -11.39 -1.29 -9.04
N ALA A 160 -11.01 -0.47 -10.02
CA ALA A 160 -10.97 0.99 -9.88
C ALA A 160 -12.37 1.57 -9.62
N ASP A 161 -13.43 1.06 -10.27
CA ASP A 161 -14.82 1.48 -10.00
C ASP A 161 -15.24 1.17 -8.54
N ALA A 162 -14.80 0.04 -7.99
CA ALA A 162 -15.06 -0.31 -6.60
C ALA A 162 -14.33 0.63 -5.63
N VAL A 163 -13.05 0.90 -5.87
CA VAL A 163 -12.24 1.84 -5.07
C VAL A 163 -12.82 3.26 -5.12
N GLU A 164 -13.20 3.72 -6.32
CA GLU A 164 -13.78 5.03 -6.56
C GLU A 164 -15.10 5.23 -5.81
N ARG A 165 -16.00 4.23 -5.84
CA ARG A 165 -17.27 4.27 -5.10
C ARG A 165 -17.05 4.45 -3.59
N ILE A 166 -16.03 3.81 -3.03
CA ILE A 166 -15.68 3.98 -1.61
C ILE A 166 -15.20 5.42 -1.37
N ALA A 167 -14.27 5.90 -2.20
CA ALA A 167 -13.67 7.23 -2.05
C ALA A 167 -14.68 8.39 -2.11
N VAL A 168 -15.71 8.28 -2.94
CA VAL A 168 -16.75 9.31 -3.06
C VAL A 168 -17.86 9.19 -2.02
N SER A 169 -17.91 8.09 -1.27
CA SER A 169 -18.88 7.87 -0.18
C SER A 169 -18.37 8.39 1.17
N CYS A 170 -17.13 8.86 1.23
CA CYS A 170 -16.46 9.43 2.39
C CYS A 170 -16.62 10.95 2.48
#